data_AF-A0A0Q3P9L3-F1
#
_entry.id   AF-A0A0Q3P9L3-F1
#
_cell.length_a   1.000
_cell.length_b   1.000
_cell.length_c   1.000
_cell.angle_alpha   90.00
_cell.angle_beta   90.00
_cell.angle_gamma   90.00
#
_symmetry.space_group_name_H-M   'P 1'
#
loop_
_entity.id
_entity.type
_entity.pdbx_description
1 polymer ?
#
loop_
_entity_poly.entity_id
_entity_poly.type
_entity_poly.pdbx_seq_one_letter_code
_entity_poly.pdbx_strand_id
1 'polypeptide(L)' 'MSNWRPAVSGIPQVSVLGPVLFSIFVGDMDSGVEYALSRFADDTKMCGLVDTLEGKDAIQRDLDTPVRWADVNLMKFNHA' A
#
# COMPACT_ATOMS: atom_id res chain seq x y z
N MET A 1 12.07 -2.95 36.70
CA MET A 1 11.83 -3.63 35.40
C MET A 1 10.52 -3.11 34.85
N SER A 2 10.45 -2.80 33.55
CA SER A 2 9.18 -2.39 32.92
C SER A 2 8.27 -3.60 32.76
N ASN A 3 6.96 -3.38 32.86
CA ASN A 3 5.95 -4.41 32.60
C ASN A 3 5.74 -4.58 31.10
N TRP A 4 5.46 -5.81 30.67
CA TRP A 4 5.05 -6.13 29.30
C TRP A 4 3.75 -5.40 28.94
N ARG A 5 3.66 -4.87 27.73
CA ARG A 5 2.43 -4.30 27.16
C ARG A 5 2.06 -5.07 25.88
N PRO A 6 0.76 -5.37 25.66
CA PRO A 6 0.32 -5.96 24.40
C PRO A 6 0.56 -5.00 23.22
N ALA A 7 1.10 -5.52 22.12
CA ALA A 7 1.07 -4.83 20.84
C ALA A 7 -0.23 -5.20 20.12
N VAL A 8 -1.09 -4.21 19.87
CA VAL A 8 -2.43 -4.42 19.29
C VAL A 8 -2.36 -4.53 17.76
N SER A 9 -1.45 -3.79 17.12
CA SER A 9 -1.23 -3.82 15.68
C SER A 9 0.21 -3.41 15.33
N GLY A 10 0.61 -3.73 14.10
CA GLY A 10 1.94 -3.42 13.57
C GLY A 10 2.99 -4.50 13.88
N ILE A 11 4.11 -4.39 13.18
CA ILE A 11 5.25 -5.29 13.34
C ILE A 11 6.39 -4.51 14.01
N PRO A 12 7.10 -5.07 15.01
CA PRO A 12 8.24 -4.40 15.61
C PRO A 12 9.29 -4.01 14.54
N GLN A 13 9.73 -2.75 14.57
CA GLN A 13 10.62 -2.13 13.55
C GLN A 13 12.02 -2.78 13.42
N VAL A 14 12.34 -3.79 14.22
CA VAL A 14 13.62 -4.52 14.18
C VAL A 14 13.39 -6.02 13.95
N SER A 15 12.18 -6.40 13.54
CA SER A 15 11.86 -7.78 13.23
C SER A 15 12.51 -8.20 11.91
N VAL A 16 13.32 -9.27 11.97
CA VAL A 16 13.87 -9.94 10.77
C VAL A 16 12.75 -10.41 9.82
N LEU A 17 11.59 -10.77 10.37
CA LEU A 17 10.42 -11.21 9.61
C LEU A 17 9.52 -10.05 9.17
N GLY A 18 9.77 -8.84 9.66
CA GLY A 18 8.91 -7.68 9.40
C GLY A 18 8.69 -7.39 7.92
N PRO A 19 9.74 -7.34 7.08
CA PRO A 19 9.59 -7.11 5.66
C PRO A 19 8.72 -8.16 4.96
N VAL A 20 8.92 -9.45 5.27
CA VAL A 20 8.18 -10.56 4.65
C VAL A 20 6.70 -10.52 5.05
N LEU A 21 6.43 -10.31 6.35
CA LEU A 21 5.06 -10.20 6.85
C LEU A 21 4.34 -8.99 6.25
N PHE A 22 5.04 -7.86 6.09
CA PHE A 22 4.51 -6.69 5.43
C PHE A 22 4.19 -7.00 3.96
N SER A 23 5.12 -7.59 3.20
CA SER A 23 4.89 -7.95 1.79
C SER A 23 3.70 -8.89 1.60
N ILE A 24 3.49 -9.84 2.52
CA ILE A 24 2.31 -10.72 2.50
C ILE A 24 1.03 -9.92 2.79
N PHE A 25 1.06 -9.04 3.80
CA PHE A 25 -0.10 -8.24 4.18
C PHE A 25 -0.59 -7.33 3.06
N VAL A 26 0.32 -6.67 2.35
CA VAL A 26 -0.04 -5.81 1.21
C VAL A 26 -0.24 -6.61 -0.10
N GLY A 27 -0.14 -7.94 -0.08
CA GLY A 27 -0.01 -8.78 -1.28
C GLY A 27 -1.15 -8.69 -2.30
N ASP A 28 -2.34 -8.29 -1.88
CA ASP A 28 -3.54 -8.14 -2.70
C ASP A 28 -3.92 -6.67 -3.01
N MET A 29 -3.09 -5.71 -2.58
CA MET A 29 -3.33 -4.27 -2.73
C MET A 29 -3.48 -3.80 -4.18
N ASP A 30 -2.90 -4.51 -5.14
CA ASP A 30 -2.95 -4.23 -6.58
C ASP A 30 -4.07 -4.98 -7.31
N SER A 31 -4.90 -5.74 -6.58
CA SER A 31 -6.03 -6.44 -7.17
C SER A 31 -7.01 -5.46 -7.82
N GLY A 32 -7.11 -5.51 -9.15
CA GLY A 32 -8.00 -4.65 -9.94
C GLY A 32 -7.36 -3.36 -10.44
N VAL A 33 -6.04 -3.20 -10.30
CA VAL A 33 -5.28 -2.13 -10.96
C VAL A 33 -4.86 -2.60 -12.35
N GLU A 34 -5.09 -1.76 -13.38
CA GLU A 34 -4.75 -2.07 -14.77
C GLU A 34 -3.30 -1.67 -15.13
N TYR A 35 -2.81 -0.56 -14.58
CA TYR A 35 -1.47 -0.03 -14.78
C TYR A 35 -0.42 -0.71 -13.90
N ALA A 36 0.82 -0.72 -14.37
CA ALA A 36 1.93 -1.33 -13.66
C ALA A 36 2.20 -0.63 -12.32
N LEU A 37 2.18 -1.41 -11.24
CA LEU A 37 2.60 -1.01 -9.91
C LEU A 37 4.01 -1.53 -9.60
N SER A 38 4.89 -0.62 -9.20
CA SER A 38 6.20 -0.95 -8.63
C SER A 38 6.16 -0.73 -7.13
N ARG A 39 6.48 -1.77 -6.36
CA ARG A 39 6.36 -1.79 -4.90
C ARG A 39 7.71 -2.05 -4.26
N PHE A 40 8.05 -1.26 -3.24
CA PHE A 40 9.26 -1.45 -2.45
C PHE A 40 9.02 -1.01 -1.01
N ALA A 41 9.04 -1.97 -0.07
CA ALA A 41 8.60 -1.71 1.30
C ALA A 41 7.23 -0.98 1.29
N ASP A 42 7.09 0.11 2.03
CA ASP A 42 5.90 0.96 2.08
C ASP A 42 5.72 1.88 0.84
N ASP A 43 6.75 2.05 0.01
CA ASP A 43 6.66 2.84 -1.22
C ASP A 43 5.95 2.07 -2.34
N THR A 44 4.95 2.71 -2.93
CA THR A 44 4.25 2.21 -4.11
C THR A 44 4.25 3.28 -5.19
N LYS A 45 4.67 2.93 -6.40
CA LYS A 45 4.72 3.83 -7.56
C LYS A 45 3.89 3.25 -8.69
N MET A 46 3.05 4.10 -9.28
CA MET A 46 2.27 3.81 -10.48
C MET A 46 2.79 4.65 -11.64
N CYS A 47 2.81 4.07 -12.84
CA CYS A 47 3.17 4.79 -14.07
C CYS A 47 2.17 4.46 -15.17
N GLY A 48 1.73 5.48 -15.90
CA GLY A 48 0.82 5.34 -17.04
C GLY A 48 0.88 6.56 -17.96
N LEU A 49 0.34 6.41 -19.17
CA LEU A 49 0.27 7.50 -20.15
C LEU A 49 -0.97 8.36 -19.87
N VAL A 50 -0.80 9.68 -19.83
CA VAL A 50 -1.85 10.68 -19.51
C VAL A 50 -2.05 11.72 -20.61
N ASP A 51 -1.76 11.34 -21.85
CA ASP A 51 -1.87 12.23 -23.00
C ASP A 51 -3.32 12.54 -23.39
N THR A 52 -4.27 11.70 -22.98
CA THR A 52 -5.71 11.90 -23.16
C THR A 52 -6.45 12.11 -21.84
N LEU A 53 -7.69 12.62 -21.93
CA LEU A 53 -8.57 12.78 -20.77
C LEU A 53 -8.96 11.40 -20.21
N GLU A 54 -9.22 10.44 -21.11
CA GLU A 54 -9.50 9.05 -20.78
C GLU A 54 -8.32 8.39 -20.06
N GLY A 55 -7.07 8.69 -20.47
CA GLY A 55 -5.87 8.21 -19.80
C GLY A 55 -5.71 8.76 -18.38
N LYS A 56 -6.05 10.03 -18.17
CA LYS A 56 -6.07 10.65 -16.83
C LYS A 56 -7.12 10.00 -15.93
N ASP A 57 -8.34 9.82 -16.44
CA ASP A 57 -9.42 9.16 -15.69
C ASP A 57 -9.07 7.69 -15.39
N ALA A 58 -8.39 7.00 -16.30
CA ALA A 58 -7.90 5.65 -16.06
C ALA A 58 -6.87 5.57 -14.94
N ILE A 59 -5.87 6.46 -14.95
CA ILE A 59 -4.89 6.51 -13.86
C ILE A 59 -5.55 6.87 -12.54
N GLN A 60 -6.50 7.81 -12.51
CA GLN A 60 -7.17 8.15 -11.26
C GLN A 60 -7.96 6.96 -10.71
N ARG A 61 -8.71 6.23 -11.56
CA ARG A 61 -9.40 5.00 -11.14
C ARG A 61 -8.44 3.97 -10.55
N ASP A 62 -7.29 3.81 -11.17
CA ASP A 62 -6.26 2.88 -10.70
C ASP A 62 -5.59 3.33 -9.40
N LEU A 63 -5.39 4.64 -9.19
CA LEU A 63 -4.92 5.21 -7.93
C LEU A 63 -5.96 5.09 -6.81
N ASP A 64 -7.26 5.15 -7.13
CA ASP A 64 -8.33 5.03 -6.16
C ASP A 64 -8.43 3.59 -5.59
N THR A 65 -8.04 2.58 -6.37
CA THR A 65 -8.04 1.16 -5.95
C THR A 65 -7.19 0.90 -4.69
N PRO A 66 -5.87 1.20 -4.65
CA PRO A 66 -5.05 1.00 -3.46
C PRO A 66 -5.47 1.93 -2.29
N VAL A 67 -6.02 3.12 -2.57
CA VAL A 67 -6.58 4.01 -1.52
C VAL A 67 -7.76 3.34 -0.82
N ARG A 68 -8.71 2.80 -1.59
CA ARG A 68 -9.86 2.07 -1.03
C ARG A 68 -9.43 0.78 -0.31
N TRP A 69 -8.43 0.09 -0.83
CA TRP A 69 -7.83 -1.06 -0.15
C TRP A 69 -7.24 -0.66 1.22
N ALA A 70 -6.54 0.48 1.29
CA ALA A 70 -5.96 0.98 2.53
C ALA A 70 -7.04 1.30 3.58
N ASP A 71 -8.16 1.91 3.18
CA ASP A 71 -9.29 2.19 4.08
C ASP A 71 -9.88 0.91 4.69
N VAL A 72 -10.05 -0.15 3.89
CA VAL A 72 -10.54 -1.45 4.36
C VAL A 72 -9.54 -2.13 5.30
N ASN A 73 -8.24 -1.96 5.04
CA ASN A 73 -7.15 -2.58 5.79
C ASN A 73 -6.62 -1.71 6.95
N LEU A 74 -7.29 -0.60 7.26
CA LEU A 74 -6.91 0.34 8.33
C LEU A 74 -5.49 0.90 8.17
N MET A 75 -5.05 1.04 6.93
CA MET A 75 -3.80 1.69 6.55
C MET A 75 -4.06 3.12 6.09
N LYS A 76 -3.03 3.96 6.14
CA LYS A 76 -3.14 5.35 5.72
C LYS A 76 -1.92 5.73 4.88
N PHE A 77 -2.17 6.18 3.66
CA PHE A 77 -1.12 6.83 2.86
C PHE A 77 -0.70 8.13 3.54
N ASN A 78 0.60 8.41 3.51
CA ASN A 78 1.11 9.69 3.96
C ASN A 78 0.65 10.79 2.99
N HIS A 79 0.36 11.97 3.53
CA HIS A 79 0.13 13.14 2.69
C HIS A 79 1.50 13.71 2.28
N ALA A 80 1.65 14.03 1.00
CA ALA A 80 2.80 14.79 0.51
C ALA A 80 2.68 16.27 0.92
#